data_AF-A0A4V1PTH8-F1
#
_entry.id   AF-A0A4V1PTH8-F1
#
_cell.length_a   1.000
_cell.length_b   1.000
_cell.length_c   1.000
_cell.angle_alpha   90.00
_cell.angle_beta   90.00
_cell.angle_gamma   90.00
#
_symmetry.space_group_name_H-M   'P 1'
#
loop_
_entity.id
_entity.type
_entity.pdbx_description
1 polymer ?
#
loop_
_entity_poly.entity_id
_entity_poly.type
_entity_poly.pdbx_seq_one_letter_code
_entity_poly.pdbx_strand_id
1 'polypeptide(L)'
;MMRVLSCAWDKSLKQFMIYRATGWLTFLLAIIFYAIEYVTGYVYFSSNTSVNGWDRTDYLVLVTGVSVMVSAYNFIFILGHEELSELIVDGGLDSLLLKPLDPYWSVMLVGFDMPSLIELVVTTAVFIYLLQNYTLGRL
;
A
#
# COMPACT_ATOMS: atom_id res chain seq x y z
N MET A 1 -15.46 -11.42 14.60
CA MET A 1 -14.69 -10.60 13.64
C MET A 1 -14.34 -9.21 14.18
N MET A 2 -15.31 -8.37 14.53
CA MET A 2 -15.04 -6.96 14.93
C MET A 2 -14.08 -6.79 16.12
N ARG A 3 -14.14 -7.67 17.14
CA ARG A 3 -13.20 -7.67 18.27
C ARG A 3 -11.78 -8.10 17.88
N VAL A 4 -11.63 -8.97 16.88
CA VAL A 4 -10.33 -9.43 16.38
C VAL A 4 -9.65 -8.31 15.62
N LEU A 5 -10.38 -7.61 14.75
CA LEU A 5 -9.89 -6.44 14.02
C LEU A 5 -9.44 -5.32 14.97
N SER A 6 -10.22 -5.02 16.01
CA SER A 6 -9.83 -4.02 17.02
C SER A 6 -8.57 -4.43 17.78
N CYS A 7 -8.41 -5.72 18.10
CA CYS A 7 -7.20 -6.22 18.75
C CYS A 7 -5.98 -6.14 17.83
N ALA A 8 -6.13 -6.52 16.56
CA ALA A 8 -5.09 -6.43 15.54
C ALA A 8 -4.63 -4.97 15.34
N TRP A 9 -5.58 -4.03 15.29
CA TRP A 9 -5.30 -2.60 15.22
C TRP A 9 -4.47 -2.11 16.41
N ASP A 10 -4.92 -2.38 17.65
CA ASP A 10 -4.22 -1.94 18.86
C ASP A 10 -2.83 -2.56 18.97
N LYS A 11 -2.68 -3.82 18.57
CA LYS A 11 -1.39 -4.52 18.53
C LYS A 11 -0.45 -3.86 17.53
N SER A 12 -0.88 -3.65 16.29
CA SER A 12 -0.07 -3.02 15.24
C SER A 12 0.36 -1.60 15.62
N LEU A 13 -0.53 -0.82 16.24
CA LEU A 13 -0.23 0.54 16.66
C LEU A 13 0.82 0.57 17.78
N LYS A 14 0.72 -0.34 18.76
CA LYS A 14 1.74 -0.48 19.82
C LYS A 14 3.09 -0.94 19.24
N GLN A 15 3.08 -1.90 18.31
CA GLN A 15 4.30 -2.37 17.65
C GLN A 15 4.98 -1.25 16.87
N PHE A 16 4.21 -0.46 16.12
CA PHE A 16 4.73 0.72 15.43
C PHE A 16 5.35 1.73 16.40
N MET A 17 4.71 1.99 17.55
CA MET A 17 5.25 2.91 18.55
C MET A 17 6.55 2.42 19.19
N ILE A 18 6.71 1.10 19.37
CA ILE A 18 7.96 0.48 19.85
C ILE A 18 9.07 0.64 18.80
N TYR A 19 8.78 0.33 17.53
CA TYR A 19 9.74 0.38 16.42
C TYR A 19 9.64 1.67 15.59
N ARG A 20 9.28 2.78 16.22
CA ARG A 20 8.94 4.05 15.56
C ARG A 20 10.01 4.56 14.60
N ALA A 21 11.29 4.38 14.92
CA ALA A 21 12.38 4.84 14.05
C ALA A 21 12.40 4.08 12.72
N THR A 22 12.27 2.75 12.77
CA THR A 22 12.14 1.91 11.58
C THR A 22 10.87 2.26 10.82
N GLY A 23 9.74 2.41 11.50
CA GLY A 23 8.48 2.78 10.86
C GLY A 23 8.56 4.12 10.12
N TRP A 24 9.17 5.13 10.72
CA TRP A 24 9.40 6.43 10.06
C TRP A 24 10.35 6.33 8.87
N LEU A 25 11.40 5.49 8.97
CA LEU A 25 12.33 5.27 7.86
C LEU A 25 11.64 4.58 6.68
N THR A 26 10.84 3.55 6.94
CA THR A 26 10.05 2.84 5.91
C THR A 26 9.11 3.79 5.20
N PHE A 27 8.36 4.60 5.96
CA PHE A 27 7.49 5.63 5.41
C PHE A 27 8.25 6.63 4.54
N LEU A 28 9.38 7.17 5.04
CA LEU A 28 10.19 8.15 4.31
C LEU A 28 10.67 7.57 2.98
N LEU A 29 11.15 6.32 2.99
CA LEU A 29 11.62 5.64 1.79
C LEU A 29 10.50 5.47 0.77
N ALA A 30 9.31 5.07 1.22
CA ALA A 30 8.15 4.90 0.36
C ALA A 30 7.76 6.22 -0.33
N ILE A 31 7.73 7.33 0.41
CA ILE A 31 7.46 8.66 -0.14
C ILE A 31 8.54 9.10 -1.12
N ILE A 32 9.81 8.77 -0.87
CA ILE A 32 10.90 9.07 -1.83
C ILE A 32 10.68 8.30 -3.13
N PHE A 33 10.36 7.00 -3.08
CA PHE A 33 10.10 6.23 -4.29
C PHE A 33 8.92 6.77 -5.08
N TYR A 34 7.79 7.05 -4.39
CA TYR A 34 6.65 7.68 -5.03
C TYR A 34 7.01 9.05 -5.64
N ALA A 35 7.78 9.88 -4.93
CA ALA A 35 8.23 11.17 -5.45
C ALA A 35 9.12 11.02 -6.69
N ILE A 36 9.99 10.01 -6.73
CA ILE A 36 10.81 9.72 -7.92
C ILE A 36 9.92 9.36 -9.11
N GLU A 37 8.94 8.47 -8.93
CA GLU A 37 8.00 8.09 -10.00
C GLU A 37 7.20 9.30 -10.50
N TYR A 38 6.73 10.13 -9.57
CA TYR A 38 5.98 11.34 -9.86
C TYR A 38 6.82 12.38 -10.64
N VAL A 39 8.02 12.69 -10.15
CA VAL A 39 8.95 13.64 -10.79
C VAL A 39 9.40 13.12 -12.16
N THR A 40 9.64 11.81 -12.27
CA THR A 40 9.95 11.16 -13.55
C THR A 40 8.88 11.47 -14.59
N GLY A 41 7.59 11.34 -14.24
CA GLY A 41 6.48 11.74 -15.10
C GLY A 41 6.53 13.20 -15.53
N TYR A 42 6.84 14.10 -14.59
CA TYR A 42 6.98 15.53 -14.91
C TYR A 42 8.10 15.81 -15.91
N VAL A 43 9.25 15.15 -15.75
CA VAL A 43 10.42 15.34 -16.60
C VAL A 43 10.16 14.78 -18.00
N TYR A 44 9.64 13.55 -18.11
CA TYR A 44 9.37 12.91 -19.40
C TYR A 44 8.37 13.69 -20.25
N PHE A 45 7.33 14.28 -19.65
CA PHE A 45 6.30 15.04 -20.35
C PHE A 45 6.51 16.57 -20.30
N SER A 46 7.72 17.02 -19.98
CA SER A 46 8.04 18.46 -19.87
C SER A 46 7.92 19.22 -21.21
N SER A 47 8.20 18.54 -22.32
CA SER A 47 8.17 19.12 -23.68
C SER A 47 6.77 19.14 -24.33
N ASN A 48 5.69 18.98 -23.55
CA ASN A 48 4.31 18.83 -24.04
C ASN A 48 4.16 17.70 -25.09
N THR A 49 5.02 16.68 -25.01
CA THR A 49 4.98 15.52 -25.89
C THR A 49 3.91 14.56 -25.40
N SER A 50 2.82 14.41 -26.15
CA SER A 50 1.91 13.28 -25.95
C SER A 50 2.53 12.01 -26.50
N VAL A 51 2.54 10.93 -25.72
CA VAL A 51 3.00 9.62 -26.18
C VAL A 51 1.76 8.78 -26.48
N ASN A 52 1.51 8.48 -27.75
CA ASN A 52 0.34 7.70 -28.16
C ASN A 52 -1.00 8.25 -27.60
N GLY A 53 -1.15 9.58 -27.58
CA GLY A 53 -2.33 10.26 -27.05
C GLY A 53 -2.35 10.42 -25.53
N TRP A 54 -1.43 9.82 -24.79
CA TRP A 54 -1.31 10.02 -23.34
C TRP A 54 -0.56 11.31 -23.05
N ASP A 55 -1.17 12.16 -22.23
CA ASP A 55 -0.55 13.36 -21.72
C ASP A 55 0.05 13.13 -20.32
N ARG A 56 0.69 14.17 -19.77
CA ARG A 56 1.30 14.12 -18.44
C ARG A 56 0.29 13.72 -17.36
N THR A 57 -0.94 14.20 -17.46
CA THR A 57 -1.99 13.96 -16.47
C THR A 57 -2.39 12.49 -16.47
N ASP A 58 -2.54 11.89 -17.65
CA ASP A 58 -2.82 10.45 -17.79
C ASP A 58 -1.76 9.60 -17.11
N TYR A 59 -0.48 9.94 -17.32
CA TYR A 59 0.63 9.26 -16.66
C TYR A 59 0.59 9.41 -15.14
N LEU A 60 0.41 10.63 -14.63
CA LEU A 60 0.41 10.89 -13.18
C LEU A 60 -0.78 10.22 -12.48
N VAL A 61 -1.95 10.19 -13.11
CA VAL A 61 -3.12 9.46 -12.62
C VAL A 61 -2.83 7.97 -12.58
N LEU A 62 -2.24 7.40 -13.62
CA LEU A 62 -1.88 5.98 -13.65
C LEU A 62 -0.90 5.61 -12.53
N VAL A 63 0.23 6.31 -12.45
CA VAL A 63 1.26 6.04 -11.44
C VAL A 63 0.69 6.19 -10.03
N THR A 64 0.02 7.31 -9.75
CA THR A 64 -0.57 7.54 -8.43
C THR A 64 -1.66 6.52 -8.10
N GLY A 65 -2.46 6.10 -9.07
CA GLY A 65 -3.45 5.04 -8.89
C GLY A 65 -2.82 3.70 -8.53
N VAL A 66 -1.71 3.34 -9.20
CA VAL A 66 -0.92 2.16 -8.85
C VAL A 66 -0.35 2.28 -7.44
N SER A 67 0.22 3.44 -7.07
CA SER A 67 0.75 3.66 -5.71
C SER A 67 -0.33 3.53 -4.63
N VAL A 68 -1.57 3.99 -4.88
CA VAL A 68 -2.71 3.76 -3.97
C VAL A 68 -3.01 2.27 -3.83
N MET A 69 -3.03 1.50 -4.92
CA MET A 69 -3.29 0.06 -4.86
C MET A 69 -2.20 -0.69 -4.10
N VAL A 70 -0.92 -0.35 -4.36
CA VAL A 70 0.23 -0.98 -3.72
C VAL A 70 0.25 -0.65 -2.22
N SER A 71 0.08 0.62 -1.84
CA SER A 71 0.05 1.02 -0.43
C SER A 71 -1.16 0.45 0.32
N ALA A 72 -2.32 0.33 -0.34
CA ALA A 72 -3.49 -0.35 0.24
C ALA A 72 -3.23 -1.85 0.45
N TYR A 73 -2.62 -2.51 -0.54
CA TYR A 73 -2.21 -3.90 -0.41
C TYR A 73 -1.22 -4.07 0.73
N ASN A 74 -0.19 -3.22 0.81
CA ASN A 74 0.82 -3.31 1.85
C ASN A 74 0.21 -3.11 3.23
N PHE A 75 -0.61 -2.08 3.41
CA PHE A 75 -1.28 -1.79 4.68
C PHE A 75 -2.10 -2.98 5.22
N ILE A 76 -2.86 -3.65 4.35
CA ILE A 76 -3.81 -4.70 4.76
C ILE A 76 -3.17 -6.09 4.76
N PHE A 77 -2.36 -6.42 3.77
CA PHE A 77 -2.02 -7.81 3.45
C PHE A 77 -0.54 -8.16 3.57
N ILE A 78 0.39 -7.21 3.66
CA ILE A 78 1.82 -7.55 3.63
C ILE A 78 2.23 -8.46 4.79
N LEU A 79 1.75 -8.16 6.00
CA LEU A 79 2.08 -8.94 7.19
C LEU A 79 1.51 -10.37 7.12
N GLY A 80 0.28 -10.50 6.62
CA GLY A 80 -0.33 -11.83 6.41
C GLY A 80 0.36 -12.61 5.30
N HIS A 81 0.84 -11.93 4.26
CA HIS A 81 1.62 -12.54 3.18
C HIS A 81 2.95 -13.08 3.69
N GLU A 82 3.68 -12.29 4.49
CA GLU A 82 4.94 -12.69 5.11
C GLU A 82 4.74 -13.86 6.08
N GLU A 83 3.74 -13.78 6.97
CA GLU A 83 3.43 -14.87 7.90
C GLU A 83 3.04 -16.17 7.17
N LEU A 84 2.27 -16.07 6.07
CA LEU A 84 1.95 -17.25 5.26
C LEU A 84 3.22 -17.90 4.70
N SER A 85 4.15 -17.10 4.20
CA SER A 85 5.42 -17.58 3.68
C SER A 85 6.23 -18.29 4.78
N GLU A 86 6.29 -17.73 5.99
CA GLU A 86 6.95 -18.35 7.14
C GLU A 86 6.29 -19.68 7.53
N LEU A 87 4.95 -19.71 7.63
CA LEU A 87 4.20 -20.93 7.96
C LEU A 87 4.41 -22.07 6.94
N ILE A 88 4.60 -21.74 5.66
CA ILE A 88 4.93 -22.73 4.62
C ILE A 88 6.34 -23.28 4.83
N VAL A 89 7.33 -22.40 5.02
CA VAL A 89 8.74 -22.78 5.18
C VAL A 89 8.96 -23.61 6.45
N ASP A 90 8.33 -23.21 7.54
CA ASP A 90 8.48 -23.86 8.86
C ASP A 90 7.57 -25.09 9.03
N GLY A 91 6.71 -25.40 8.06
CA GLY A 91 5.73 -26.49 8.13
C GLY A 91 4.56 -26.25 9.12
N GLY A 92 4.41 -25.02 9.61
CA GLY A 92 3.32 -24.62 10.50
C GLY A 92 1.95 -24.54 9.83
N LEU A 93 1.91 -24.49 8.49
CA LEU A 93 0.68 -24.40 7.71
C LEU A 93 -0.28 -25.57 7.98
N ASP A 94 0.24 -26.80 8.10
CA ASP A 94 -0.59 -27.99 8.35
C ASP A 94 -1.35 -27.88 9.69
N SER A 95 -0.67 -27.38 10.72
CA SER A 95 -1.27 -27.12 12.03
C SER A 95 -2.35 -26.04 11.96
N LEU A 96 -2.13 -25.00 11.17
CA LEU A 96 -3.11 -23.93 10.96
C LEU A 96 -4.37 -24.47 10.26
N LEU A 97 -4.23 -25.28 9.22
CA LEU A 97 -5.34 -25.85 8.45
C LEU A 97 -6.23 -26.79 9.27
N LEU A 98 -5.69 -27.39 10.34
CA LEU A 98 -6.44 -28.25 11.26
C LEU A 98 -7.23 -27.47 12.31
N LYS A 99 -7.01 -26.15 12.47
CA LYS A 99 -7.76 -25.35 13.44
C LYS A 99 -9.21 -25.16 12.98
N PRO A 100 -10.18 -25.11 13.91
CA PRO A 100 -11.60 -24.92 13.59
C PRO A 100 -11.96 -23.47 13.19
N LEU A 101 -10.97 -22.66 12.83
CA LEU A 101 -11.13 -21.28 12.37
C LEU A 101 -10.78 -21.21 10.89
N ASP A 102 -11.41 -20.29 10.17
CA ASP A 102 -11.06 -20.05 8.76
C ASP A 102 -9.57 -19.66 8.64
N PRO A 103 -8.74 -20.52 8.03
CA PRO A 103 -7.30 -20.31 7.95
C PRO A 103 -6.97 -19.02 7.19
N TYR A 104 -7.76 -18.69 6.16
CA TYR A 104 -7.51 -17.52 5.31
C TYR A 104 -7.59 -16.23 6.12
N TRP A 105 -8.71 -15.99 6.80
CA TRP A 105 -8.88 -14.76 7.58
C TRP A 105 -7.98 -14.72 8.82
N SER A 106 -7.60 -15.89 9.35
CA SER A 106 -6.70 -15.96 10.50
C SER A 106 -5.29 -15.48 10.17
N VAL A 107 -4.82 -15.70 8.94
CA VAL A 107 -3.48 -15.27 8.47
C VAL A 107 -3.54 -13.87 7.86
N MET A 108 -4.57 -13.56 7.09
CA MET A 108 -4.66 -12.26 6.41
C MET A 108 -4.93 -11.09 7.36
N LEU A 109 -5.49 -11.33 8.56
CA LEU A 109 -5.86 -10.28 9.53
C LEU A 109 -5.02 -10.34 10.82
N VAL A 110 -3.76 -10.76 10.73
CA VAL A 110 -2.82 -10.82 11.86
C VAL A 110 -2.53 -9.43 12.42
N GLY A 111 -2.49 -8.43 11.55
CA GLY A 111 -2.14 -7.05 11.86
C GLY A 111 -2.13 -6.19 10.60
N PHE A 112 -1.94 -4.90 10.81
CA PHE A 112 -1.80 -3.90 9.75
C PHE A 112 -0.39 -3.29 9.74
N ASP A 113 0.11 -2.96 8.54
CA ASP A 113 1.38 -2.26 8.37
C ASP A 113 1.19 -0.75 8.49
N MET A 114 1.43 -0.22 9.68
CA MET A 114 1.20 1.19 10.01
C MET A 114 2.01 2.19 9.16
N PRO A 115 3.28 1.93 8.77
CA PRO A 115 4.00 2.79 7.83
C PRO A 115 3.25 2.96 6.49
N SER A 116 2.77 1.87 5.89
CA SER A 116 2.01 1.91 4.64
C SER A 116 0.69 2.66 4.75
N LEU A 117 0.09 2.77 5.94
CA LEU A 117 -1.12 3.58 6.15
C LEU A 117 -0.86 5.06 5.85
N ILE A 118 0.30 5.59 6.26
CA ILE A 118 0.63 7.00 6.04
C ILE A 118 0.84 7.24 4.55
N GLU A 119 1.55 6.35 3.86
CA GLU A 119 1.73 6.39 2.41
C GLU A 119 0.38 6.31 1.67
N LEU A 120 -0.51 5.41 2.09
CA LEU A 120 -1.84 5.26 1.53
C LEU A 120 -2.66 6.55 1.64
N VAL A 121 -2.61 7.22 2.79
CA VAL A 121 -3.30 8.51 3.00
C VAL A 121 -2.74 9.58 2.05
N VAL A 122 -1.41 9.68 1.92
CA VAL A 122 -0.77 10.67 1.05
C VAL A 122 -1.09 10.40 -0.42
N THR A 123 -0.86 9.18 -0.90
CA THR A 123 -1.10 8.80 -2.30
C THR A 123 -2.57 8.93 -2.66
N THR A 124 -3.49 8.57 -1.76
CA THR A 124 -4.94 8.75 -1.97
C THR A 124 -5.32 10.23 -2.06
N ALA A 125 -4.76 11.09 -1.20
CA ALA A 125 -5.03 12.53 -1.27
C ALA A 125 -4.56 13.13 -2.61
N VAL A 126 -3.36 12.75 -3.07
CA VAL A 126 -2.86 13.18 -4.39
C VAL A 126 -3.69 12.61 -5.52
N PHE A 127 -4.12 11.35 -5.42
CA PHE A 127 -4.96 10.70 -6.43
C PHE A 127 -6.31 11.41 -6.59
N ILE A 128 -6.97 11.75 -5.48
CA ILE A 128 -8.22 12.52 -5.48
C ILE A 128 -8.00 13.89 -6.13
N TYR A 129 -6.91 14.58 -5.79
CA TYR A 129 -6.56 15.86 -6.40
C TYR A 129 -6.36 15.74 -7.92
N LEU A 130 -5.66 14.70 -8.40
CA LEU A 130 -5.46 14.47 -9.82
C LEU A 130 -6.78 14.15 -10.53
N LEU A 131 -7.64 13.31 -9.94
CA LEU A 131 -8.95 12.95 -10.49
C LEU A 131 -9.90 14.16 -10.59
N GLN A 132 -9.87 15.08 -9.62
CA GLN A 132 -10.66 16.32 -9.70
C GLN A 132 -10.27 17.20 -10.88
N ASN A 133 -9.00 17.17 -11.27
CA ASN A 133 -8.47 17.92 -12.41
C ASN A 133 -8.45 17.09 -13.71
N TYR A 134 -8.89 15.83 -13.65
CA TYR A 134 -8.85 14.92 -14.77
C TYR A 134 -10.09 15.10 -15.65
N THR A 135 -9.87 15.50 -16.90
CA THR A 135 -10.93 15.59 -17.91
C THR A 135 -10.96 14.29 -18.72
N LEU A 136 -11.97 13.45 -18.47
CA LEU A 136 -12.25 12.27 -19.30
C LEU A 136 -12.67 12.70 -20.71
N GLY A 137 -11.97 12.19 -21.74
CA GLY A 137 -12.38 12.35 -23.14
C GLY A 137 -11.75 13.52 -23.89
N ARG A 138 -10.41 13.68 -23.81
CA ARG A 138 -9.66 14.42 -24.84
C ARG A 138 -9.49 13.52 -26.07
N LEU A 139 -10.58 13.34 -26.83
CA LEU A 139 -10.55 12.86 -28.21
C LEU A 139 -10.80 14.04 -29.15
#